data_AF-A0A838J7F1-F1
#
_entry.id   AF-A0A838J7F1-F1
#
_cell.length_a   1.000
_cell.length_b   1.000
_cell.length_c   1.000
_cell.angle_alpha   90.00
_cell.angle_beta   90.00
_cell.angle_gamma   90.00
#
_symmetry.space_group_name_H-M   'P 1'
#
loop_
_entity.id
_entity.type
_entity.pdbx_description
1 polymer ?
#
loop_
_entity_poly.entity_id
_entity_poly.type
_entity_poly.pdbx_seq_one_letter_code
_entity_poly.pdbx_strand_id
1 'polypeptide(L)'
;MAKQWLTQRLEILIPALVVLGKEQEDEIKRLCEEEIATWRARPTMKSLSSLKEPMTLTRNALRELEVTENNSWVNPKTDTPEHLALKYMNYGEREWIAMNALSEKHLQERLNAQQVIEHPDAVVAKATHLLTSSRWQDLVVGLAVTTGRQLAEVLKTGSFLPKTRYTVIFEGQLKRQDKLLSPYEIPTLVEAEMVLSAWQRLRRLIECSTEPTATISTKYGPAVSEAAQQFADLVPPREGGDLYTHLFRSVYGCLAVFYYCPERVADLNYLNSIAGHYWVPQDGTGTIQRDYAATLHYYDYRIADGNGEIRKGVKLGQPGVEILDEFKPKVPAPTKKRRKSALLSTNQTGFSRYKPRQQTKILLDQIGDEIGARIEDDTLRHLVEEHYLLAQLRTLVAPMQYEGHTVLETVESMLTDTNDPRVVDHLLQERWHTSLEQVETLFAEVAETSDAQEEPSPVTQLHALIEKHKHFKAALAQRHAEK
;
A
#
# COMPACT_ATOMS: atom_id res chain seq x y z
N MET A 1 20.06 -7.20 -10.10
CA MET A 1 21.22 -6.66 -10.81
C MET A 1 21.07 -6.98 -12.29
N ALA A 2 21.40 -6.05 -13.20
CA ALA A 2 21.60 -6.42 -14.60
C ALA A 2 22.72 -7.48 -14.67
N LYS A 3 22.57 -8.49 -15.52
CA LYS A 3 23.62 -9.50 -15.71
C LYS A 3 24.88 -8.76 -16.18
N GLN A 4 26.01 -8.95 -15.51
CA GLN A 4 27.25 -8.16 -15.69
C GLN A 4 27.68 -7.97 -17.15
N TRP A 5 27.48 -8.99 -17.99
CA TRP A 5 27.75 -8.94 -19.43
C TRP A 5 26.91 -7.89 -20.19
N LEU A 6 25.68 -7.61 -19.75
CA LEU A 6 24.79 -6.65 -20.38
C LEU A 6 25.21 -5.23 -20.02
N THR A 7 25.64 -4.99 -18.78
CA THR A 7 26.26 -3.72 -18.38
C THR A 7 27.45 -3.41 -19.28
N GLN A 8 28.36 -4.38 -19.47
CA GLN A 8 29.51 -4.27 -20.38
C GLN A 8 29.11 -4.02 -21.85
N ARG A 9 27.97 -4.56 -22.31
CA ARG A 9 27.45 -4.25 -23.66
C ARG A 9 26.88 -2.84 -23.74
N LEU A 10 26.17 -2.37 -22.71
CA LEU A 10 25.63 -1.01 -22.64
C LEU A 10 26.74 0.05 -22.57
N GLU A 11 27.83 -0.23 -21.85
CA GLU A 11 29.05 0.60 -21.81
C GLU A 11 29.68 0.82 -23.19
N ILE A 12 29.45 -0.08 -24.16
CA ILE A 12 29.93 0.04 -25.55
C ILE A 12 28.85 0.66 -26.45
N LEU A 13 27.60 0.17 -26.35
CA LEU A 13 26.50 0.55 -27.22
C LEU A 13 26.05 2.01 -26.99
N ILE A 14 25.96 2.44 -25.73
CA ILE A 14 25.42 3.76 -25.40
C ILE A 14 26.32 4.89 -25.95
N PRO A 15 27.65 4.91 -25.72
CA PRO A 15 28.51 5.93 -26.32
C PRO A 15 28.50 5.93 -27.85
N ALA A 16 28.40 4.74 -28.47
CA ALA A 16 28.31 4.62 -29.93
C ALA A 16 27.01 5.22 -30.50
N LEU A 17 25.90 5.15 -29.77
CA LEU A 17 24.61 5.71 -30.20
C LEU A 17 24.47 7.21 -29.91
N VAL A 18 25.10 7.72 -28.84
CA VAL A 18 25.02 9.15 -28.45
C VAL A 18 25.61 10.09 -29.51
N VAL A 19 26.62 9.63 -30.28
CA VAL A 19 27.27 10.45 -31.33
C VAL A 19 26.57 10.40 -32.69
N LEU A 20 25.50 9.62 -32.84
CA LEU A 20 24.81 9.42 -34.12
C LEU A 20 23.47 10.17 -34.16
N GLY A 21 23.16 10.76 -35.31
CA GLY A 21 21.91 11.46 -35.58
C GLY A 21 21.10 10.86 -36.73
N LYS A 22 20.11 11.61 -37.20
CA LYS A 22 19.22 11.25 -38.32
C LYS A 22 19.96 10.95 -39.62
N GLU A 23 21.06 11.66 -39.89
CA GLU A 23 21.91 11.41 -41.05
C GLU A 23 22.61 10.05 -41.01
N GLN A 24 22.71 9.43 -39.83
CA GLN A 24 23.31 8.11 -39.60
C GLN A 24 22.26 7.07 -39.13
N GLU A 25 20.99 7.23 -39.51
CA GLU A 25 19.90 6.35 -39.08
C GLU A 25 20.13 4.87 -39.43
N ASP A 26 20.71 4.58 -40.61
CA ASP A 26 21.06 3.21 -41.02
C ASP A 26 22.15 2.59 -40.12
N GLU A 27 23.08 3.39 -39.60
CA GLU A 27 24.12 2.94 -38.67
C GLU A 27 23.54 2.69 -37.27
N ILE A 28 22.65 3.57 -36.80
CA ILE A 28 21.88 3.36 -35.56
C ILE A 28 21.09 2.06 -35.64
N LYS A 29 20.42 1.82 -36.77
CA LYS A 29 19.70 0.57 -37.04
C LYS A 29 20.65 -0.63 -37.01
N ARG A 30 21.77 -0.58 -37.73
CA ARG A 30 22.78 -1.66 -37.77
C ARG A 30 23.26 -2.02 -36.37
N LEU A 31 23.64 -1.04 -35.57
CA LEU A 31 24.09 -1.25 -34.18
C LEU A 31 23.01 -1.89 -33.31
N CYS A 32 21.74 -1.48 -33.45
CA CYS A 32 20.63 -2.08 -32.72
C CYS A 32 20.37 -3.54 -33.14
N GLU A 33 20.39 -3.83 -34.45
CA GLU A 33 20.19 -5.17 -34.99
C GLU A 33 21.34 -6.12 -34.63
N GLU A 34 22.59 -5.64 -34.64
CA GLU A 34 23.78 -6.39 -34.21
C GLU A 34 23.81 -6.67 -32.70
N GLU A 35 23.34 -5.73 -31.88
CA GLU A 35 23.18 -5.95 -30.43
C GLU A 35 22.15 -7.07 -30.17
N ILE A 36 20.98 -7.00 -30.80
CA ILE A 36 19.93 -8.03 -30.69
C ILE A 36 20.43 -9.39 -31.20
N ALA A 37 21.14 -9.42 -32.33
CA ALA A 37 21.77 -10.63 -32.85
C ALA A 37 22.81 -11.21 -31.87
N THR A 38 23.61 -10.34 -31.24
CA THR A 38 24.57 -10.74 -30.21
C THR A 38 23.87 -11.40 -29.02
N TRP A 39 22.73 -10.87 -28.56
CA TRP A 39 21.95 -11.49 -27.48
C TRP A 39 21.43 -12.88 -27.87
N ARG A 40 20.85 -13.00 -29.08
CA ARG A 40 20.35 -14.28 -29.62
C ARG A 40 21.45 -15.34 -29.72
N ALA A 41 22.69 -14.94 -30.05
CA ALA A 41 23.84 -15.83 -30.15
C ALA A 41 24.41 -16.30 -28.80
N ARG A 42 23.98 -15.75 -27.65
CA ARG A 42 24.56 -16.13 -26.34
C ARG A 42 24.12 -17.54 -25.92
N PRO A 43 25.04 -18.43 -25.52
CA PRO A 43 24.71 -19.77 -24.98
C PRO A 43 23.77 -19.77 -23.76
N THR A 44 23.67 -18.64 -23.06
CA THR A 44 22.77 -18.46 -21.91
C THR A 44 21.34 -18.10 -22.29
N MET A 45 21.06 -17.72 -23.55
CA MET A 45 19.71 -17.37 -24.04
C MET A 45 18.98 -18.59 -24.61
N LYS A 46 18.71 -19.57 -23.73
CA LYS A 46 18.11 -20.86 -24.09
C LYS A 46 16.61 -20.80 -24.43
N SER A 47 15.95 -19.68 -24.18
CA SER A 47 14.53 -19.46 -24.51
C SER A 47 14.30 -18.08 -25.11
N LEU A 48 13.31 -17.95 -25.98
CA LEU A 48 12.87 -16.64 -26.49
C LEU A 48 12.46 -15.70 -25.35
N SER A 49 11.82 -16.22 -24.30
CA SER A 49 11.44 -15.43 -23.11
C SER A 49 12.63 -14.79 -22.39
N SER A 50 13.83 -15.38 -22.45
CA SER A 50 15.06 -14.83 -21.86
C SER A 50 15.52 -13.52 -22.52
N LEU A 51 15.09 -13.27 -23.76
CA LEU A 51 15.42 -12.07 -24.54
C LEU A 51 14.63 -10.82 -24.10
N LYS A 52 13.57 -10.96 -23.29
CA LYS A 52 12.80 -9.83 -22.74
C LYS A 52 13.61 -8.97 -21.77
N GLU A 53 14.43 -9.60 -20.93
CA GLU A 53 15.24 -8.91 -19.92
C GLU A 53 16.27 -7.94 -20.55
N PRO A 54 17.17 -8.37 -21.47
CA PRO A 54 18.12 -7.45 -22.07
C PRO A 54 17.43 -6.35 -22.88
N MET A 55 16.38 -6.67 -23.64
CA MET A 55 15.57 -5.66 -24.34
C MET A 55 14.99 -4.61 -23.39
N THR A 56 14.43 -5.02 -22.25
CA THR A 56 13.86 -4.08 -21.27
C THR A 56 14.93 -3.18 -20.65
N LEU A 57 16.06 -3.76 -20.25
CA LEU A 57 17.16 -3.01 -19.63
C LEU A 57 17.82 -2.05 -20.62
N THR A 58 18.08 -2.48 -21.85
CA THR A 58 18.65 -1.62 -22.91
C THR A 58 17.68 -0.52 -23.32
N ARG A 59 16.39 -0.81 -23.51
CA ARG A 59 15.39 0.23 -23.81
C ARG A 59 15.24 1.24 -22.66
N ASN A 60 15.40 0.83 -21.41
CA ASN A 60 15.41 1.76 -20.28
C ASN A 60 16.67 2.64 -20.32
N ALA A 61 17.86 2.07 -20.50
CA ALA A 61 19.09 2.85 -20.64
C ALA A 61 19.03 3.87 -21.81
N LEU A 62 18.38 3.50 -22.93
CA LEU A 62 18.17 4.40 -24.07
C LEU A 62 17.16 5.53 -23.82
N ARG A 63 16.28 5.42 -22.80
CA ARG A 63 15.34 6.49 -22.41
C ARG A 63 15.98 7.55 -21.52
N GLU A 64 17.07 7.22 -20.84
CA GLU A 64 17.85 8.18 -20.04
C GLU A 64 18.77 9.06 -20.91
N LEU A 65 18.81 8.84 -22.23
CA LEU A 65 19.62 9.64 -23.15
C LEU A 65 18.94 10.96 -23.50
N GLU A 66 19.74 12.01 -23.67
CA GLU A 66 19.25 13.32 -24.09
C GLU A 66 18.63 13.25 -25.50
N VAL A 67 17.39 13.73 -25.60
CA VAL A 67 16.60 13.77 -26.84
C VAL A 67 16.70 15.15 -27.45
N THR A 68 17.35 15.23 -28.60
CA THR A 68 17.61 16.45 -29.39
C THR A 68 16.89 16.38 -30.74
N GLU A 69 16.82 17.49 -31.47
CA GLU A 69 16.26 17.48 -32.84
C GLU A 69 17.04 16.55 -33.79
N ASN A 70 18.34 16.30 -33.56
CA ASN A 70 19.15 15.48 -34.45
C ASN A 70 19.09 13.97 -34.15
N ASN A 71 18.83 13.55 -32.91
CA ASN A 71 18.78 12.13 -32.52
C ASN A 71 17.37 11.64 -32.12
N SER A 72 16.31 12.40 -32.41
CA SER A 72 14.92 12.07 -32.06
C SER A 72 14.09 11.46 -33.18
N TRP A 73 13.09 10.66 -32.81
CA TRP A 73 11.94 10.32 -33.65
C TRP A 73 10.64 10.49 -32.85
N VAL A 74 9.53 10.80 -33.52
CA VAL A 74 8.22 10.83 -32.86
C VAL A 74 7.65 9.40 -32.85
N ASN A 75 7.42 8.86 -31.67
CA ASN A 75 6.84 7.54 -31.53
C ASN A 75 5.33 7.59 -31.84
N PRO A 76 4.84 6.91 -32.89
CA PRO A 76 3.45 7.04 -33.36
C PRO A 76 2.41 6.43 -32.41
N LYS A 77 2.83 5.77 -31.32
CA LYS A 77 1.93 5.23 -30.29
C LYS A 77 1.71 6.20 -29.12
N THR A 78 2.67 7.07 -28.85
CA THR A 78 2.67 7.97 -27.68
C THR A 78 2.67 9.46 -28.06
N ASP A 79 2.93 9.77 -29.33
CA ASP A 79 3.11 11.13 -29.88
C ASP A 79 4.21 11.95 -29.18
N THR A 80 5.18 11.25 -28.56
CA THR A 80 6.31 11.85 -27.86
C THR A 80 7.61 11.68 -28.65
N PRO A 81 8.52 12.68 -28.64
CA PRO A 81 9.87 12.50 -29.14
C PRO A 81 10.65 11.55 -28.24
N GLU A 82 11.19 10.48 -28.82
CA GLU A 82 12.06 9.49 -28.17
C GLU A 82 13.43 9.45 -28.90
N HIS A 83 14.48 8.93 -28.26
CA HIS A 83 15.77 8.69 -28.93
C HIS A 83 15.61 7.72 -30.11
N LEU A 84 16.21 8.02 -31.27
CA LEU A 84 16.02 7.31 -32.54
C LEU A 84 16.32 5.81 -32.45
N ALA A 85 17.30 5.41 -31.64
CA ALA A 85 17.60 4.00 -31.36
C ALA A 85 16.40 3.21 -30.80
N LEU A 86 15.46 3.83 -30.09
CA LEU A 86 14.26 3.16 -29.55
C LEU A 86 13.28 2.70 -30.64
N LYS A 87 13.38 3.23 -31.86
CA LYS A 87 12.67 2.75 -33.07
C LYS A 87 13.13 1.34 -33.47
N TYR A 88 14.44 1.08 -33.37
CA TYR A 88 15.10 -0.14 -33.86
C TYR A 88 15.40 -1.15 -32.76
N MET A 89 15.58 -0.70 -31.52
CA MET A 89 15.75 -1.56 -30.34
C MET A 89 14.39 -2.14 -29.90
N ASN A 90 13.82 -3.02 -30.73
CA ASN A 90 12.54 -3.67 -30.49
C ASN A 90 12.46 -5.04 -31.19
N TYR A 91 11.50 -5.88 -30.78
CA TYR A 91 11.24 -7.16 -31.44
C TYR A 91 10.08 -7.04 -32.44
N GLY A 92 10.11 -7.87 -33.49
CA GLY A 92 9.00 -7.95 -34.44
C GLY A 92 7.74 -8.51 -33.77
N GLU A 93 6.56 -8.12 -34.25
CA GLU A 93 5.27 -8.53 -33.67
C GLU A 93 5.14 -10.04 -33.48
N ARG A 94 5.49 -10.84 -34.50
CA ARG A 94 5.49 -12.31 -34.44
C ARG A 94 6.42 -12.87 -33.37
N GLU A 95 7.59 -12.26 -33.18
CA GLU A 95 8.56 -12.66 -32.16
C GLU A 95 8.04 -12.29 -30.76
N TRP A 96 7.41 -11.12 -30.62
CA TRP A 96 6.77 -10.67 -29.39
C TRP A 96 5.61 -11.59 -28.98
N ILE A 97 4.77 -12.02 -29.92
CA ILE A 97 3.74 -13.04 -29.70
C ILE A 97 4.38 -14.36 -29.26
N ALA A 98 5.37 -14.87 -29.99
CA ALA A 98 6.06 -16.13 -29.64
C ALA A 98 6.74 -16.08 -28.25
N MET A 99 7.26 -14.92 -27.85
CA MET A 99 7.84 -14.68 -26.52
C MET A 99 6.81 -14.68 -25.37
N ASN A 100 5.53 -14.42 -25.65
CA ASN A 100 4.47 -14.39 -24.64
C ASN A 100 3.58 -15.64 -24.65
N ALA A 101 3.46 -16.33 -25.79
CA ALA A 101 2.60 -17.50 -25.99
C ALA A 101 2.71 -18.58 -24.89
N LEU A 102 3.92 -18.90 -24.41
CA LEU A 102 4.08 -19.86 -23.29
C LEU A 102 3.51 -19.35 -21.97
N SER A 103 3.68 -18.05 -21.67
CA SER A 103 3.14 -17.43 -20.46
C SER A 103 1.63 -17.28 -20.51
N GLU A 104 1.08 -16.98 -21.70
CA GLU A 104 -0.36 -16.92 -21.95
C GLU A 104 -0.99 -18.31 -21.86
N LYS A 105 -0.35 -19.33 -22.44
CA LYS A 105 -0.76 -20.74 -22.32
C LYS A 105 -0.81 -21.19 -20.85
N HIS A 106 0.27 -20.98 -20.08
CA HIS A 106 0.29 -21.33 -18.66
C HIS A 106 -0.74 -20.52 -17.84
N LEU A 107 -1.06 -19.28 -18.22
CA LEU A 107 -2.15 -18.52 -17.60
C LEU A 107 -3.51 -19.19 -17.90
N GLN A 108 -3.76 -19.54 -19.15
CA GLN A 108 -5.01 -20.17 -19.58
C GLN A 108 -5.22 -21.55 -18.95
N GLU A 109 -4.17 -22.37 -18.89
CA GLU A 109 -4.21 -23.70 -18.25
C GLU A 109 -4.63 -23.60 -16.77
N ARG A 110 -4.07 -22.63 -16.03
CA ARG A 110 -4.37 -22.43 -14.61
C ARG A 110 -5.73 -21.76 -14.37
N LEU A 111 -6.21 -20.91 -15.28
CA LEU A 111 -7.59 -20.40 -15.25
C LEU A 111 -8.62 -21.52 -15.50
N ASN A 112 -8.28 -22.51 -16.32
CA ASN A 112 -9.11 -23.70 -16.56
C ASN A 112 -9.02 -24.73 -15.41
N ALA A 113 -7.95 -24.70 -14.61
CA ALA A 113 -7.65 -25.68 -13.57
C ALA A 113 -7.38 -25.02 -12.19
N GLN A 114 -8.31 -24.18 -11.74
CA GLN A 114 -8.21 -23.52 -10.42
C GLN A 114 -8.13 -24.53 -9.28
N GLN A 115 -7.14 -24.33 -8.41
CA GLN A 115 -6.90 -25.18 -7.25
C GLN A 115 -7.87 -24.82 -6.10
N VAL A 116 -8.20 -25.81 -5.25
CA VAL A 116 -9.15 -25.64 -4.15
C VAL A 116 -8.39 -25.40 -2.83
N ILE A 117 -8.76 -24.37 -2.09
CA ILE A 117 -8.33 -24.18 -0.69
C ILE A 117 -9.41 -24.78 0.20
N GLU A 118 -9.14 -25.94 0.80
CA GLU A 118 -10.11 -26.72 1.59
C GLU A 118 -10.34 -26.16 3.00
N HIS A 119 -9.33 -25.51 3.58
CA HIS A 119 -9.35 -25.03 4.97
C HIS A 119 -8.99 -23.54 5.06
N PRO A 120 -9.84 -22.63 4.54
CA PRO A 120 -9.54 -21.20 4.47
C PRO A 120 -9.26 -20.59 5.86
N ASP A 121 -10.02 -20.99 6.88
CA ASP A 121 -9.81 -20.50 8.26
C ASP A 121 -8.49 -21.01 8.87
N ALA A 122 -7.98 -22.17 8.46
CA ALA A 122 -6.68 -22.68 8.91
C ALA A 122 -5.52 -21.88 8.30
N VAL A 123 -5.64 -21.45 7.04
CA VAL A 123 -4.70 -20.51 6.41
C VAL A 123 -4.68 -19.19 7.18
N VAL A 124 -5.85 -18.63 7.51
CA VAL A 124 -5.93 -17.40 8.32
C VAL A 124 -5.33 -17.62 9.71
N ALA A 125 -5.69 -18.68 10.43
CA ALA A 125 -5.17 -18.97 11.77
C ALA A 125 -3.63 -19.15 11.78
N LYS A 126 -3.06 -19.80 10.77
CA LYS A 126 -1.60 -19.90 10.61
C LYS A 126 -0.97 -18.53 10.39
N ALA A 127 -1.58 -17.66 9.58
CA ALA A 127 -1.10 -16.30 9.38
C ALA A 127 -1.21 -15.45 10.66
N THR A 128 -2.32 -15.54 11.41
CA THR A 128 -2.49 -14.94 12.75
C THR A 128 -1.35 -15.31 13.68
N HIS A 129 -0.99 -16.61 13.75
CA HIS A 129 0.13 -17.06 14.57
C HIS A 129 1.47 -16.44 14.12
N LEU A 130 1.75 -16.37 12.81
CA LEU A 130 2.98 -15.75 12.32
C LEU A 130 3.05 -14.24 12.60
N LEU A 131 1.92 -13.52 12.62
CA LEU A 131 1.87 -12.11 13.06
C LEU A 131 2.27 -11.92 14.54
N THR A 132 2.22 -12.97 15.36
CA THR A 132 2.70 -12.91 16.76
C THR A 132 4.19 -13.25 16.91
N SER A 133 4.83 -13.81 15.88
CA SER A 133 6.24 -14.25 15.92
C SER A 133 7.22 -13.10 16.18
N SER A 134 8.33 -13.42 16.83
CA SER A 134 9.50 -12.53 16.97
C SER A 134 10.42 -12.56 15.74
N ARG A 135 10.24 -13.52 14.84
CA ARG A 135 11.03 -13.63 13.59
C ARG A 135 10.46 -12.71 12.53
N TRP A 136 11.28 -11.81 12.00
CA TRP A 136 10.86 -10.86 10.96
C TRP A 136 10.33 -11.56 9.69
N GLN A 137 10.86 -12.75 9.35
CA GLN A 137 10.41 -13.51 8.18
C GLN A 137 8.95 -13.96 8.34
N ASP A 138 8.60 -14.45 9.54
CA ASP A 138 7.24 -14.88 9.87
C ASP A 138 6.28 -13.68 9.82
N LEU A 139 6.67 -12.52 10.39
CA LEU A 139 5.89 -11.29 10.32
C LEU A 139 5.62 -10.87 8.86
N VAL A 140 6.64 -10.88 7.99
CA VAL A 140 6.48 -10.58 6.56
C VAL A 140 5.50 -11.53 5.88
N VAL A 141 5.60 -12.83 6.15
CA VAL A 141 4.69 -13.85 5.58
C VAL A 141 3.26 -13.64 6.09
N GLY A 142 3.07 -13.47 7.40
CA GLY A 142 1.75 -13.21 8.00
C GLY A 142 1.09 -11.96 7.44
N LEU A 143 1.85 -10.86 7.27
CA LEU A 143 1.38 -9.63 6.66
C LEU A 143 1.03 -9.82 5.18
N ALA A 144 1.85 -10.53 4.41
CA ALA A 144 1.58 -10.82 3.00
C ALA A 144 0.29 -11.63 2.81
N VAL A 145 0.05 -12.65 3.64
CA VAL A 145 -1.19 -13.45 3.61
C VAL A 145 -2.40 -12.63 4.05
N THR A 146 -2.28 -11.79 5.08
CA THR A 146 -3.42 -11.04 5.64
C THR A 146 -3.77 -9.75 4.89
N THR A 147 -2.90 -9.23 4.01
CA THR A 147 -3.07 -7.95 3.29
C THR A 147 -2.86 -8.01 1.76
N GLY A 148 -2.32 -9.11 1.23
CA GLY A 148 -2.00 -9.28 -0.19
C GLY A 148 -0.90 -8.35 -0.73
N ARG A 149 -0.12 -7.73 0.16
CA ARG A 149 0.98 -6.83 -0.20
C ARG A 149 2.25 -7.61 -0.56
N GLN A 150 3.03 -7.06 -1.50
CA GLN A 150 4.32 -7.60 -1.92
C GLN A 150 5.41 -7.32 -0.89
N LEU A 151 6.50 -8.08 -0.91
CA LEU A 151 7.66 -7.94 -0.02
C LEU A 151 8.15 -6.51 0.16
N ALA A 152 8.40 -5.81 -0.95
CA ALA A 152 8.91 -4.45 -0.93
C ALA A 152 7.85 -3.40 -0.55
N GLU A 153 6.56 -3.75 -0.64
CA GLU A 153 5.47 -2.96 -0.06
C GLU A 153 5.48 -3.13 1.47
N VAL A 154 5.47 -4.36 1.97
CA VAL A 154 5.47 -4.65 3.42
C VAL A 154 6.72 -4.08 4.12
N LEU A 155 7.92 -4.36 3.58
CA LEU A 155 9.22 -4.00 4.19
C LEU A 155 9.66 -2.55 3.96
N LYS A 156 9.27 -1.91 2.85
CA LYS A 156 9.81 -0.60 2.47
C LYS A 156 8.76 0.45 2.14
N THR A 157 8.06 0.30 1.02
CA THR A 157 7.30 1.42 0.44
C THR A 157 5.89 1.58 0.97
N GLY A 158 5.30 0.51 1.48
CA GLY A 158 3.91 0.47 1.90
C GLY A 158 3.70 0.91 3.34
N SER A 159 2.65 1.69 3.55
CA SER A 159 2.17 2.15 4.86
C SER A 159 0.69 1.76 5.02
N PHE A 160 0.30 1.48 6.26
CA PHE A 160 -1.04 1.03 6.63
C PHE A 160 -1.60 1.96 7.69
N LEU A 161 -2.78 2.53 7.44
CA LEU A 161 -3.51 3.38 8.38
C LEU A 161 -4.81 2.67 8.80
N PRO A 162 -5.23 2.74 10.08
CA PRO A 162 -6.47 2.12 10.53
C PRO A 162 -7.69 2.73 9.83
N LYS A 163 -8.73 1.91 9.58
CA LYS A 163 -10.01 2.40 9.06
C LYS A 163 -11.23 1.75 9.73
N THR A 164 -11.32 0.42 9.71
CA THR A 164 -12.33 -0.34 10.47
C THR A 164 -11.66 -1.52 11.18
N ARG A 165 -12.43 -2.32 11.92
CA ARG A 165 -11.91 -3.53 12.59
C ARG A 165 -11.27 -4.53 11.63
N TYR A 166 -11.71 -4.58 10.37
CA TYR A 166 -11.20 -5.51 9.34
C TYR A 166 -10.78 -4.81 8.03
N THR A 167 -10.55 -3.50 8.06
CA THR A 167 -10.04 -2.76 6.90
C THR A 167 -9.01 -1.71 7.29
N VAL A 168 -8.03 -1.51 6.41
CA VAL A 168 -6.99 -0.48 6.52
C VAL A 168 -6.94 0.34 5.24
N ILE A 169 -6.50 1.59 5.32
CA ILE A 169 -6.04 2.33 4.15
C ILE A 169 -4.59 1.93 3.89
N PHE A 170 -4.30 1.54 2.65
CA PHE A 170 -2.97 1.20 2.18
C PHE A 170 -2.45 2.25 1.18
N GLU A 171 -1.20 2.65 1.34
CA GLU A 171 -0.47 3.54 0.44
C GLU A 171 0.88 2.92 0.02
N GLY A 172 1.58 3.52 -0.96
CA GLY A 172 2.91 3.03 -1.36
C GLY A 172 2.92 1.81 -2.30
N GLN A 173 1.82 1.61 -3.05
CA GLN A 173 1.65 0.57 -4.07
C GLN A 173 2.77 0.61 -5.13
N LEU A 174 3.44 -0.53 -5.36
CA LEU A 174 4.47 -0.65 -6.38
C LEU A 174 3.91 -0.86 -7.79
N LYS A 175 4.76 -0.62 -8.80
CA LYS A 175 4.53 -0.79 -10.25
C LYS A 175 3.59 0.23 -10.91
N ARG A 176 3.82 1.52 -10.71
CA ARG A 176 3.30 2.58 -11.60
C ARG A 176 4.45 3.48 -12.05
N GLN A 177 4.52 3.77 -13.34
CA GLN A 177 5.61 4.58 -13.89
C GLN A 177 5.36 6.09 -13.71
N ASP A 178 4.09 6.55 -13.70
CA ASP A 178 3.81 7.99 -13.85
C ASP A 178 2.98 8.66 -12.74
N LYS A 179 2.28 7.91 -11.86
CA LYS A 179 1.54 8.48 -10.71
C LYS A 179 1.48 7.51 -9.52
N LEU A 180 1.75 8.02 -8.32
CA LEU A 180 1.33 7.38 -7.07
C LEU A 180 -0.19 7.18 -7.10
N LEU A 181 -0.65 5.95 -6.90
CA LEU A 181 -2.06 5.69 -6.64
C LEU A 181 -2.40 6.31 -5.29
N SER A 182 -3.52 7.05 -5.20
CA SER A 182 -4.02 7.57 -3.93
C SER A 182 -4.21 6.42 -2.92
N PRO A 183 -4.01 6.67 -1.61
CA PRO A 183 -4.26 5.67 -0.59
C PRO A 183 -5.67 5.09 -0.72
N TYR A 184 -5.80 3.76 -0.61
CA TYR A 184 -7.06 3.06 -0.89
C TYR A 184 -7.34 1.99 0.16
N GLU A 185 -8.62 1.69 0.35
CA GLU A 185 -9.06 0.71 1.35
C GLU A 185 -8.79 -0.73 0.88
N ILE A 186 -8.23 -1.53 1.78
CA ILE A 186 -8.10 -2.99 1.61
C ILE A 186 -8.65 -3.71 2.85
N PRO A 187 -9.27 -4.90 2.69
CA PRO A 187 -9.64 -5.75 3.81
C PRO A 187 -8.42 -6.44 4.41
N THR A 188 -8.46 -6.67 5.72
CA THR A 188 -7.50 -7.52 6.44
C THR A 188 -8.19 -8.84 6.80
N LEU A 189 -7.51 -9.99 6.60
CA LEU A 189 -8.10 -11.31 6.92
C LEU A 189 -8.26 -11.58 8.43
N VAL A 190 -7.55 -10.78 9.24
CA VAL A 190 -7.59 -10.71 10.71
C VAL A 190 -7.92 -9.28 11.12
N GLU A 191 -8.02 -9.01 12.43
CA GLU A 191 -8.29 -7.65 12.92
C GLU A 191 -7.16 -6.68 12.53
N ALA A 192 -7.55 -5.48 12.09
CA ALA A 192 -6.64 -4.46 11.57
C ALA A 192 -5.57 -4.05 12.61
N GLU A 193 -5.93 -4.00 13.89
CA GLU A 193 -5.01 -3.74 15.01
C GLU A 193 -3.84 -4.73 15.04
N MET A 194 -4.09 -6.02 14.82
CA MET A 194 -3.05 -7.05 14.79
C MET A 194 -2.13 -6.88 13.59
N VAL A 195 -2.67 -6.51 12.42
CA VAL A 195 -1.89 -6.19 11.21
C VAL A 195 -1.00 -4.97 11.46
N LEU A 196 -1.54 -3.90 12.04
CA LEU A 196 -0.82 -2.66 12.32
C LEU A 196 0.30 -2.88 13.35
N SER A 197 0.01 -3.55 14.46
CA SER A 197 1.01 -3.91 15.49
C SER A 197 2.14 -4.80 14.94
N ALA A 198 1.80 -5.81 14.14
CA ALA A 198 2.80 -6.68 13.50
C ALA A 198 3.66 -5.93 12.48
N TRP A 199 3.07 -5.02 11.69
CA TRP A 199 3.80 -4.19 10.74
C TRP A 199 4.73 -3.19 11.43
N GLN A 200 4.27 -2.49 12.48
CA GLN A 200 5.12 -1.59 13.27
C GLN A 200 6.29 -2.35 13.92
N ARG A 201 6.06 -3.52 14.51
CA ARG A 201 7.13 -4.38 15.04
C ARG A 201 8.12 -4.80 13.95
N LEU A 202 7.63 -5.21 12.77
CA LEU A 202 8.49 -5.55 11.64
C LEU A 202 9.38 -4.38 11.20
N ARG A 203 8.83 -3.16 11.12
CA ARG A 203 9.60 -1.96 10.73
C ARG A 203 10.68 -1.58 11.75
N ARG A 204 10.50 -1.92 13.04
CA ARG A 204 11.56 -1.79 14.06
C ARG A 204 12.62 -2.90 13.99
N LEU A 205 12.25 -4.10 13.53
CA LEU A 205 13.18 -5.24 13.40
C LEU A 205 14.05 -5.19 12.13
N ILE A 206 13.57 -4.58 11.05
CA ILE A 206 14.32 -4.41 9.80
C ILE A 206 14.23 -2.99 9.27
N GLU A 207 15.38 -2.34 9.24
CA GLU A 207 15.60 -1.09 8.52
C GLU A 207 15.81 -1.36 7.01
N CYS A 208 15.11 -0.61 6.17
CA CYS A 208 15.09 -0.74 4.70
C CYS A 208 15.04 0.61 3.96
N SER A 209 15.07 1.74 4.66
CA SER A 209 15.04 3.11 4.10
C SER A 209 16.19 3.37 3.12
N THR A 210 17.39 2.86 3.39
CA THR A 210 18.59 3.05 2.55
C THR A 210 18.70 2.09 1.35
N GLU A 211 18.02 0.94 1.40
CA GLU A 211 18.12 -0.12 0.38
C GLU A 211 17.27 0.19 -0.88
N PRO A 212 17.84 0.26 -2.09
CA PRO A 212 17.04 0.53 -3.30
C PRO A 212 15.89 -0.47 -3.46
N THR A 213 14.67 -0.03 -3.79
CA THR A 213 13.47 -0.90 -3.82
C THR A 213 13.65 -2.17 -4.69
N ALA A 214 14.50 -2.09 -5.73
CA ALA A 214 14.85 -3.22 -6.58
C ALA A 214 15.77 -4.28 -5.93
N THR A 215 16.53 -3.97 -4.87
CA THR A 215 17.40 -4.92 -4.15
C THR A 215 16.61 -5.75 -3.13
N ILE A 216 15.56 -5.18 -2.53
CA ILE A 216 14.74 -5.78 -1.47
C ILE A 216 14.35 -7.24 -1.79
N SER A 217 13.78 -7.49 -2.98
CA SER A 217 13.35 -8.84 -3.37
C SER A 217 14.50 -9.82 -3.57
N THR A 218 15.69 -9.34 -3.92
CA THR A 218 16.88 -10.21 -4.06
C THR A 218 17.49 -10.52 -2.70
N LYS A 219 17.54 -9.52 -1.81
CA LYS A 219 18.21 -9.58 -0.51
C LYS A 219 17.41 -10.36 0.53
N TYR A 220 16.10 -10.09 0.64
CA TYR A 220 15.24 -10.66 1.68
C TYR A 220 14.35 -11.81 1.18
N GLY A 221 14.13 -11.91 -0.13
CA GLY A 221 13.27 -12.92 -0.75
C GLY A 221 13.53 -14.35 -0.27
N PRO A 222 14.77 -14.89 -0.34
CA PRO A 222 15.04 -16.29 -0.01
C PRO A 222 14.61 -16.69 1.41
N ALA A 223 14.93 -15.86 2.42
CA ALA A 223 14.59 -16.16 3.82
C ALA A 223 13.08 -16.08 4.09
N VAL A 224 12.36 -15.22 3.37
CA VAL A 224 10.89 -15.10 3.46
C VAL A 224 10.20 -16.24 2.72
N SER A 225 10.74 -16.68 1.58
CA SER A 225 10.27 -17.85 0.83
C SER A 225 10.47 -19.17 1.57
N GLU A 226 11.55 -19.28 2.36
CA GLU A 226 11.75 -20.39 3.30
C GLU A 226 10.67 -20.36 4.42
N ALA A 227 10.45 -19.21 5.06
CA ALA A 227 9.42 -19.07 6.08
C ALA A 227 8.00 -19.32 5.54
N ALA A 228 7.75 -19.02 4.26
CA ALA A 228 6.48 -19.29 3.59
C ALA A 228 6.15 -20.78 3.51
N GLN A 229 7.14 -21.69 3.43
CA GLN A 229 6.92 -23.15 3.33
C GLN A 229 6.07 -23.74 4.47
N GLN A 230 5.94 -23.01 5.58
CA GLN A 230 5.00 -23.33 6.67
C GLN A 230 3.51 -23.38 6.26
N PHE A 231 3.16 -22.99 5.02
CA PHE A 231 1.81 -23.10 4.45
C PHE A 231 1.67 -24.22 3.40
N ALA A 232 2.72 -25.01 3.13
CA ALA A 232 2.70 -26.02 2.06
C ALA A 232 1.58 -27.08 2.24
N ASP A 233 1.23 -27.42 3.48
CA ASP A 233 0.14 -28.36 3.79
C ASP A 233 -1.26 -27.73 3.75
N LEU A 234 -1.35 -26.39 3.67
CA LEU A 234 -2.62 -25.63 3.72
C LEU A 234 -3.00 -24.98 2.39
N VAL A 235 -2.04 -24.79 1.49
CA VAL A 235 -2.21 -24.12 0.20
C VAL A 235 -1.63 -24.99 -0.90
N PRO A 236 -2.43 -25.43 -1.89
CA PRO A 236 -1.93 -26.25 -2.99
C PRO A 236 -0.78 -25.57 -3.75
N PRO A 237 0.30 -26.29 -4.07
CA PRO A 237 1.47 -25.70 -4.72
C PRO A 237 1.17 -25.29 -6.17
N ARG A 238 1.67 -24.12 -6.55
CA ARG A 238 1.59 -23.60 -7.92
C ARG A 238 2.81 -24.08 -8.72
N GLU A 239 2.58 -24.77 -9.84
CA GLU A 239 3.67 -25.23 -10.73
C GLU A 239 4.56 -24.06 -11.16
N GLY A 240 5.88 -24.24 -11.00
CA GLY A 240 6.90 -23.25 -11.35
C GLY A 240 6.87 -21.94 -10.55
N GLY A 241 6.11 -21.88 -9.45
CA GLY A 241 5.96 -20.69 -8.60
C GLY A 241 6.48 -20.91 -7.18
N ASP A 242 7.13 -19.90 -6.63
CA ASP A 242 7.43 -19.81 -5.20
C ASP A 242 6.16 -19.47 -4.41
N LEU A 243 6.00 -20.08 -3.23
CA LEU A 243 4.89 -19.89 -2.31
C LEU A 243 4.74 -18.43 -1.84
N TYR A 244 5.82 -17.65 -1.91
CA TYR A 244 5.81 -16.27 -1.47
C TYR A 244 5.50 -15.24 -2.59
N THR A 245 6.17 -15.32 -3.74
CA THR A 245 6.24 -14.22 -4.72
C THR A 245 4.92 -13.87 -5.40
N HIS A 246 4.06 -14.87 -5.65
CA HIS A 246 2.77 -14.68 -6.32
C HIS A 246 1.62 -15.37 -5.58
N LEU A 247 1.89 -16.49 -4.91
CA LEU A 247 0.84 -17.31 -4.33
C LEU A 247 0.08 -16.59 -3.21
N PHE A 248 0.75 -15.93 -2.26
CA PHE A 248 0.02 -15.24 -1.18
C PHE A 248 -0.87 -14.08 -1.64
N ARG A 249 -0.59 -13.44 -2.78
CA ARG A 249 -1.49 -12.43 -3.35
C ARG A 249 -2.72 -13.07 -4.03
N SER A 250 -2.57 -14.27 -4.61
CA SER A 250 -3.68 -15.09 -5.12
C SER A 250 -4.53 -15.67 -3.97
N VAL A 251 -3.90 -16.20 -2.92
CA VAL A 251 -4.54 -16.77 -1.73
C VAL A 251 -5.28 -15.69 -0.95
N TYR A 252 -4.63 -14.56 -0.66
CA TYR A 252 -5.29 -13.39 -0.05
C TYR A 252 -6.50 -12.95 -0.87
N GLY A 253 -6.35 -12.84 -2.20
CA GLY A 253 -7.45 -12.46 -3.07
C GLY A 253 -8.64 -13.40 -2.96
N CYS A 254 -8.38 -14.72 -3.04
CA CYS A 254 -9.40 -15.77 -2.89
C CYS A 254 -10.11 -15.69 -1.53
N LEU A 255 -9.36 -15.60 -0.43
CA LEU A 255 -9.88 -15.49 0.93
C LEU A 255 -10.66 -14.18 1.14
N ALA A 256 -10.17 -13.05 0.62
CA ALA A 256 -10.84 -11.76 0.74
C ALA A 256 -12.16 -11.73 -0.05
N VAL A 257 -12.23 -12.38 -1.21
CA VAL A 257 -13.50 -12.59 -1.92
C VAL A 257 -14.45 -13.46 -1.09
N PHE A 258 -13.98 -14.62 -0.64
CA PHE A 258 -14.77 -15.56 0.15
C PHE A 258 -15.36 -14.93 1.43
N TYR A 259 -14.57 -14.17 2.19
CA TYR A 259 -15.04 -13.55 3.42
C TYR A 259 -15.80 -12.23 3.23
N TYR A 260 -15.42 -11.37 2.28
CA TYR A 260 -15.81 -9.95 2.31
C TYR A 260 -16.39 -9.40 0.99
N CYS A 261 -16.37 -10.14 -0.14
CA CYS A 261 -16.96 -9.65 -1.39
C CYS A 261 -18.51 -9.70 -1.33
N PRO A 262 -19.22 -8.58 -1.51
CA PRO A 262 -20.68 -8.59 -1.55
C PRO A 262 -21.20 -9.40 -2.75
N GLU A 263 -22.30 -10.11 -2.56
CA GLU A 263 -22.91 -10.99 -3.58
C GLU A 263 -23.06 -10.30 -4.96
N ARG A 264 -23.54 -9.05 -4.95
CA ARG A 264 -23.75 -8.18 -6.12
C ARG A 264 -22.49 -7.68 -6.84
N VAL A 265 -21.29 -7.96 -6.33
CA VAL A 265 -20.01 -7.50 -6.89
C VAL A 265 -19.31 -8.69 -7.55
N ALA A 266 -18.90 -8.53 -8.81
CA ALA A 266 -18.12 -9.55 -9.50
C ALA A 266 -16.72 -9.70 -8.88
N ASP A 267 -16.27 -10.93 -8.71
CA ASP A 267 -15.06 -11.28 -7.97
C ASP A 267 -13.82 -10.59 -8.56
N LEU A 268 -13.69 -10.56 -9.89
CA LEU A 268 -12.63 -9.84 -10.60
C LEU A 268 -12.63 -8.32 -10.33
N ASN A 269 -13.80 -7.71 -10.09
CA ASN A 269 -13.87 -6.29 -9.72
C ASN A 269 -13.39 -6.06 -8.29
N TYR A 270 -13.77 -6.97 -7.37
CA TYR A 270 -13.34 -6.92 -5.98
C TYR A 270 -11.82 -7.11 -5.88
N LEU A 271 -11.29 -8.16 -6.52
CA LEU A 271 -9.86 -8.47 -6.62
C LEU A 271 -9.05 -7.32 -7.24
N ASN A 272 -9.53 -6.76 -8.35
CA ASN A 272 -8.86 -5.64 -9.02
C ASN A 272 -8.70 -4.43 -8.09
N SER A 273 -9.75 -4.13 -7.32
CA SER A 273 -9.80 -2.98 -6.43
C SER A 273 -8.87 -3.16 -5.22
N ILE A 274 -8.97 -4.29 -4.50
CA ILE A 274 -8.09 -4.57 -3.35
C ILE A 274 -6.62 -4.78 -3.75
N ALA A 275 -6.36 -5.17 -5.00
CA ALA A 275 -5.00 -5.30 -5.53
C ALA A 275 -4.43 -3.97 -6.05
N GLY A 276 -5.24 -2.92 -6.23
CA GLY A 276 -4.80 -1.65 -6.79
C GLY A 276 -4.43 -1.71 -8.28
N HIS A 277 -5.02 -2.65 -9.04
CA HIS A 277 -4.72 -2.88 -10.46
C HIS A 277 -5.46 -1.88 -11.35
N TYR A 278 -4.88 -0.71 -11.54
CA TYR A 278 -5.42 0.29 -12.45
C TYR A 278 -4.32 0.86 -13.35
N TRP A 279 -4.71 1.27 -14.54
CA TRP A 279 -3.88 2.04 -15.47
C TRP A 279 -4.51 3.43 -15.69
N VAL A 280 -3.71 4.36 -16.18
CA VAL A 280 -4.19 5.67 -16.63
C VAL A 280 -3.94 5.71 -18.14
N PRO A 281 -4.97 5.88 -18.99
CA PRO A 281 -4.77 6.05 -20.41
C PRO A 281 -3.93 7.31 -20.69
N GLN A 282 -3.06 7.23 -21.70
CA GLN A 282 -2.28 8.38 -22.17
C GLN A 282 -3.11 9.38 -22.99
N ASP A 283 -4.44 9.21 -23.04
CA ASP A 283 -5.41 10.06 -23.76
C ASP A 283 -5.63 11.46 -23.16
N GLY A 284 -4.83 11.84 -22.15
CA GLY A 284 -4.92 13.12 -21.46
C GLY A 284 -6.14 13.30 -20.55
N THR A 285 -7.10 12.35 -20.52
CA THR A 285 -8.31 12.48 -19.68
C THR A 285 -8.01 12.31 -18.19
N GLY A 286 -6.89 11.64 -17.86
CA GLY A 286 -6.51 11.30 -16.48
C GLY A 286 -7.43 10.28 -15.82
N THR A 287 -8.32 9.64 -16.58
CA THR A 287 -9.33 8.70 -16.07
C THR A 287 -8.68 7.39 -15.64
N ILE A 288 -8.73 7.06 -14.35
CA ILE A 288 -8.20 5.78 -13.86
C ILE A 288 -9.11 4.64 -14.36
N GLN A 289 -8.55 3.68 -15.12
CA GLN A 289 -9.23 2.51 -15.64
C GLN A 289 -8.73 1.22 -14.98
N ARG A 290 -9.61 0.22 -14.83
CA ARG A 290 -9.24 -1.09 -14.21
C ARG A 290 -8.41 -1.93 -15.17
N ASP A 291 -7.33 -2.52 -14.65
CA ASP A 291 -6.53 -3.53 -15.34
C ASP A 291 -6.96 -4.95 -14.91
N TYR A 292 -7.92 -5.51 -15.63
CA TYR A 292 -8.38 -6.88 -15.37
C TYR A 292 -7.36 -7.93 -15.85
N ALA A 293 -6.51 -7.62 -16.82
CA ALA A 293 -5.48 -8.55 -17.30
C ALA A 293 -4.46 -8.84 -16.20
N ALA A 294 -3.98 -7.80 -15.51
CA ALA A 294 -3.16 -7.96 -14.30
C ALA A 294 -3.87 -8.75 -13.20
N THR A 295 -5.19 -8.56 -13.00
CA THR A 295 -5.96 -9.31 -12.00
C THR A 295 -6.05 -10.81 -12.30
N LEU A 296 -6.19 -11.22 -13.56
CA LEU A 296 -6.30 -12.65 -13.94
C LEU A 296 -5.08 -13.48 -13.52
N HIS A 297 -3.89 -12.89 -13.41
CA HIS A 297 -2.68 -13.58 -12.93
C HIS A 297 -2.72 -14.03 -11.46
N TYR A 298 -3.74 -13.60 -10.71
CA TYR A 298 -3.98 -13.95 -9.31
C TYR A 298 -5.25 -14.78 -9.10
N TYR A 299 -5.97 -15.11 -10.16
CA TYR A 299 -7.23 -15.88 -10.09
C TYR A 299 -6.98 -17.40 -10.13
N ASP A 300 -6.04 -17.85 -9.30
CA ASP A 300 -5.49 -19.21 -9.29
C ASP A 300 -6.29 -20.19 -8.41
N TYR A 301 -7.03 -19.67 -7.43
CA TYR A 301 -7.67 -20.45 -6.36
C TYR A 301 -9.17 -20.19 -6.28
N ARG A 302 -9.89 -21.22 -5.86
CA ARG A 302 -11.28 -21.16 -5.42
C ARG A 302 -11.41 -21.79 -4.04
N ILE A 303 -12.42 -21.38 -3.30
CA ILE A 303 -12.85 -22.05 -2.06
C ILE A 303 -14.16 -22.74 -2.40
N ALA A 304 -14.20 -24.05 -2.21
CA ALA A 304 -15.43 -24.82 -2.18
C ALA A 304 -15.84 -24.94 -0.71
N ASP A 305 -17.12 -24.73 -0.40
CA ASP A 305 -17.63 -25.36 0.80
C ASP A 305 -17.72 -26.89 0.58
N GLY A 306 -17.96 -27.66 1.66
CA GLY A 306 -18.01 -29.12 1.59
C GLY A 306 -19.09 -29.69 0.65
N ASN A 307 -19.97 -28.86 0.10
CA ASN A 307 -21.02 -29.23 -0.85
C ASN A 307 -20.69 -28.81 -2.30
N GLY A 308 -19.58 -28.10 -2.52
CA GLY A 308 -19.16 -27.60 -3.83
C GLY A 308 -19.77 -26.25 -4.23
N GLU A 309 -20.50 -25.56 -3.34
CA GLU A 309 -21.01 -24.22 -3.62
C GLU A 309 -19.93 -23.16 -3.40
N ILE A 310 -19.82 -22.23 -4.36
CA ILE A 310 -18.93 -21.08 -4.29
C ILE A 310 -19.68 -19.93 -3.61
N ARG A 311 -19.59 -19.88 -2.27
CA ARG A 311 -20.11 -18.76 -1.47
C ARG A 311 -19.07 -17.65 -1.34
N LYS A 312 -19.54 -16.40 -1.21
CA LYS A 312 -18.69 -15.22 -0.99
C LYS A 312 -19.34 -14.23 -0.03
N GLY A 313 -18.54 -13.37 0.57
CA GLY A 313 -19.01 -12.45 1.60
C GLY A 313 -19.42 -13.14 2.91
N VAL A 314 -18.90 -14.33 3.24
CA VAL A 314 -19.42 -15.15 4.36
C VAL A 314 -19.21 -14.55 5.76
N LYS A 315 -18.37 -13.51 5.90
CA LYS A 315 -18.22 -12.73 7.14
C LYS A 315 -19.03 -11.42 7.14
N LEU A 316 -19.68 -11.05 6.03
CA LEU A 316 -20.52 -9.84 5.97
C LEU A 316 -21.69 -9.97 6.95
N GLY A 317 -21.91 -8.95 7.77
CA GLY A 317 -22.90 -8.97 8.85
C GLY A 317 -22.36 -9.45 10.20
N GLN A 318 -21.11 -9.93 10.29
CA GLN A 318 -20.45 -10.16 11.58
C GLN A 318 -20.02 -8.83 12.23
N PRO A 319 -19.92 -8.75 13.57
CA PRO A 319 -19.58 -7.52 14.28
C PRO A 319 -18.26 -6.87 13.83
N GLY A 320 -18.34 -5.65 13.32
CA GLY A 320 -17.19 -4.88 12.83
C GLY A 320 -16.72 -5.23 11.41
N VAL A 321 -17.40 -6.15 10.71
CA VAL A 321 -17.13 -6.45 9.30
C VAL A 321 -18.02 -5.59 8.41
N GLU A 322 -17.41 -4.61 7.74
CA GLU A 322 -18.09 -3.73 6.79
C GLU A 322 -17.80 -4.09 5.32
N ILE A 323 -18.73 -3.73 4.44
CA ILE A 323 -18.47 -3.68 3.00
C ILE A 323 -17.54 -2.49 2.72
N LEU A 324 -16.46 -2.68 1.96
CA LEU A 324 -15.54 -1.60 1.58
C LEU A 324 -16.28 -0.41 0.95
N ASP A 325 -15.83 0.82 1.18
CA ASP A 325 -16.57 2.02 0.74
C ASP A 325 -16.79 2.09 -0.78
N GLU A 326 -15.85 1.59 -1.58
CA GLU A 326 -16.00 1.48 -3.04
C GLU A 326 -17.22 0.63 -3.46
N PHE A 327 -17.58 -0.34 -2.62
CA PHE A 327 -18.67 -1.29 -2.82
C PHE A 327 -19.88 -1.04 -1.93
N LYS A 328 -19.94 0.07 -1.17
CA LYS A 328 -21.19 0.47 -0.50
C LYS A 328 -22.23 0.90 -1.55
N PRO A 329 -23.54 0.61 -1.38
CA PRO A 329 -24.57 1.10 -2.29
C PRO A 329 -24.57 2.63 -2.31
N LYS A 330 -24.49 3.25 -3.50
CA LYS A 330 -24.61 4.70 -3.62
C LYS A 330 -26.04 5.09 -3.30
N VAL A 331 -26.29 5.50 -2.05
CA VAL A 331 -27.57 6.08 -1.64
C VAL A 331 -27.89 7.23 -2.59
N PRO A 332 -29.07 7.25 -3.24
CA PRO A 332 -29.44 8.35 -4.11
C PRO A 332 -29.55 9.61 -3.27
N ALA A 333 -28.55 10.49 -3.37
CA ALA A 333 -28.54 11.74 -2.63
C ALA A 333 -29.80 12.55 -2.97
N PRO A 334 -30.52 13.11 -1.98
CA PRO A 334 -31.65 13.98 -2.26
C PRO A 334 -31.16 15.12 -3.16
N THR A 335 -31.92 15.44 -4.21
CA THR A 335 -31.53 16.27 -5.35
C THR A 335 -31.24 17.72 -4.97
N LYS A 336 -30.11 17.97 -4.33
CA LYS A 336 -29.49 19.29 -4.22
C LYS A 336 -28.95 19.65 -5.60
N LYS A 337 -29.37 20.81 -6.13
CA LYS A 337 -28.96 21.33 -7.45
C LYS A 337 -27.45 21.15 -7.63
N ARG A 338 -27.03 20.44 -8.69
CA ARG A 338 -25.62 20.14 -8.99
C ARG A 338 -24.81 21.45 -9.07
N ARG A 339 -24.12 21.83 -7.99
CA ARG A 339 -22.84 22.52 -8.15
C ARG A 339 -21.95 21.54 -8.88
N LYS A 340 -21.48 21.91 -10.07
CA LYS A 340 -20.53 21.09 -10.85
C LYS A 340 -19.38 20.71 -9.91
N SER A 341 -19.21 19.42 -9.66
CA SER A 341 -17.97 18.90 -9.10
C SER A 341 -16.88 19.19 -10.12
N ALA A 342 -16.16 20.29 -9.92
CA ALA A 342 -14.92 20.51 -10.65
C ALA A 342 -14.04 19.29 -10.41
N LEU A 343 -13.42 18.76 -11.47
CA LEU A 343 -12.26 17.87 -11.28
C LEU A 343 -11.27 18.59 -10.36
N LEU A 344 -10.47 17.80 -9.65
CA LEU A 344 -9.32 18.29 -8.89
C LEU A 344 -8.29 18.89 -9.87
N SER A 345 -8.55 20.15 -10.24
CA SER A 345 -7.56 21.10 -10.69
C SER A 345 -6.56 21.22 -9.55
N THR A 346 -5.45 20.51 -9.69
CA THR A 346 -4.24 20.77 -8.91
C THR A 346 -3.94 22.26 -9.05
N ASN A 347 -4.02 22.99 -7.94
CA ASN A 347 -3.50 24.36 -7.92
C ASN A 347 -1.99 24.23 -8.22
N GLN A 348 -1.48 25.08 -9.12
CA GLN A 348 -0.06 25.07 -9.52
C GLN A 348 0.92 25.30 -8.34
N THR A 349 0.41 25.67 -7.17
CA THR A 349 1.16 25.97 -5.95
C THR A 349 1.16 24.84 -4.92
N GLY A 350 0.46 23.72 -5.14
CA GLY A 350 0.40 22.58 -4.20
C GLY A 350 -0.48 22.75 -2.95
N PHE A 351 -0.82 23.97 -2.55
CA PHE A 351 -1.58 24.24 -1.31
C PHE A 351 -3.08 23.91 -1.37
N SER A 352 -3.62 23.55 -0.21
CA SER A 352 -5.05 23.35 0.06
C SER A 352 -5.92 24.55 -0.35
N ARG A 353 -7.16 24.28 -0.80
CA ARG A 353 -8.16 25.31 -1.14
C ARG A 353 -9.03 25.74 0.04
N TYR A 354 -8.77 25.26 1.25
CA TYR A 354 -9.54 25.66 2.43
C TYR A 354 -9.36 27.15 2.71
N LYS A 355 -10.48 27.87 2.81
CA LYS A 355 -10.53 29.27 3.23
C LYS A 355 -11.33 29.35 4.52
N PRO A 356 -10.71 29.13 5.70
CA PRO A 356 -11.38 29.28 6.98
C PRO A 356 -11.97 30.70 7.12
N ARG A 357 -13.04 30.83 7.92
CA ARG A 357 -13.52 32.16 8.34
C ARG A 357 -12.44 32.82 9.21
N GLN A 358 -12.38 34.14 9.26
CA GLN A 358 -11.34 34.88 10.01
C GLN A 358 -11.18 34.40 11.46
N GLN A 359 -12.28 34.10 12.16
CA GLN A 359 -12.25 33.54 13.53
C GLN A 359 -11.62 32.13 13.57
N THR A 360 -11.92 31.27 12.60
CA THR A 360 -11.32 29.93 12.46
C THR A 360 -9.86 30.03 12.04
N LYS A 361 -9.49 31.04 11.24
CA LYS A 361 -8.09 31.30 10.89
C LYS A 361 -7.30 31.71 12.13
N ILE A 362 -7.79 32.63 12.96
CA ILE A 362 -7.11 33.02 14.20
C ILE A 362 -6.83 31.81 15.10
N LEU A 363 -7.79 30.88 15.24
CA LEU A 363 -7.58 29.64 15.98
C LEU A 363 -6.53 28.72 15.33
N LEU A 364 -6.53 28.62 14.00
CA LEU A 364 -5.54 27.81 13.27
C LEU A 364 -4.13 28.42 13.37
N ASP A 365 -4.02 29.74 13.27
CA ASP A 365 -2.76 30.48 13.43
C ASP A 365 -2.24 30.28 14.86
N GLN A 366 -3.09 30.40 15.88
CA GLN A 366 -2.74 30.15 17.29
C GLN A 366 -2.25 28.72 17.54
N ILE A 367 -2.95 27.70 17.03
CA ILE A 367 -2.52 26.29 17.16
C ILE A 367 -1.20 26.08 16.40
N GLY A 368 -1.01 26.76 15.27
CA GLY A 368 0.24 26.75 14.52
C GLY A 368 1.42 27.33 15.31
N ASP A 369 1.21 28.48 15.97
CA ASP A 369 2.19 29.09 16.87
C ASP A 369 2.50 28.18 18.07
N GLU A 370 1.48 27.55 18.68
CA GLU A 370 1.63 26.63 19.81
C GLU A 370 2.46 25.37 19.47
N ILE A 371 2.30 24.80 18.26
CA ILE A 371 3.05 23.61 17.83
C ILE A 371 4.33 23.91 17.02
N GLY A 372 4.70 25.19 16.87
CA GLY A 372 5.86 25.59 16.06
C GLY A 372 5.73 25.33 14.55
N ALA A 373 4.50 25.24 14.03
CA ALA A 373 4.21 24.99 12.63
C ALA A 373 4.76 26.11 11.73
N ARG A 374 5.45 25.73 10.64
CA ARG A 374 6.06 26.72 9.72
C ARG A 374 5.13 27.19 8.61
N ILE A 375 4.11 26.39 8.31
CA ILE A 375 3.06 26.69 7.31
C ILE A 375 1.70 26.20 7.82
N GLU A 376 0.61 26.82 7.35
CA GLU A 376 -0.78 26.45 7.71
C GLU A 376 -1.10 24.95 7.45
N ASP A 377 -0.40 24.32 6.51
CA ASP A 377 -0.58 22.90 6.16
C ASP A 377 -0.04 21.95 7.25
N ASP A 378 1.01 22.35 7.98
CA ASP A 378 1.53 21.59 9.12
C ASP A 378 0.51 21.57 10.26
N THR A 379 -0.11 22.71 10.56
CA THR A 379 -1.19 22.79 11.56
C THR A 379 -2.41 21.98 11.14
N LEU A 380 -2.80 22.04 9.86
CA LEU A 380 -3.91 21.25 9.34
C LEU A 380 -3.63 19.74 9.41
N ARG A 381 -2.39 19.32 9.12
CA ARG A 381 -1.95 17.93 9.24
C ARG A 381 -2.00 17.46 10.69
N HIS A 382 -1.41 18.22 11.62
CA HIS A 382 -1.40 17.89 13.04
C HIS A 382 -2.83 17.73 13.60
N LEU A 383 -3.75 18.67 13.29
CA LEU A 383 -5.15 18.58 13.70
C LEU A 383 -5.90 17.38 13.12
N VAL A 384 -5.52 16.90 11.94
CA VAL A 384 -6.09 15.68 11.33
C VAL A 384 -5.52 14.42 12.00
N GLU A 385 -4.22 14.39 12.27
CA GLU A 385 -3.55 13.30 13.00
C GLU A 385 -4.10 13.17 14.43
N GLU A 386 -4.22 14.28 15.16
CA GLU A 386 -4.82 14.35 16.50
C GLU A 386 -6.30 13.91 16.49
N HIS A 387 -7.08 14.34 15.48
CA HIS A 387 -8.46 13.87 15.32
C HIS A 387 -8.55 12.34 15.18
N TYR A 388 -7.68 11.73 14.36
CA TYR A 388 -7.66 10.29 14.20
C TYR A 388 -7.15 9.58 15.47
N LEU A 389 -6.19 10.14 16.18
CA LEU A 389 -5.73 9.61 17.48
C LEU A 389 -6.88 9.62 18.51
N LEU A 390 -7.61 10.73 18.63
CA LEU A 390 -8.78 10.83 19.51
C LEU A 390 -9.92 9.89 19.08
N ALA A 391 -10.10 9.65 17.77
CA ALA A 391 -11.06 8.67 17.26
C ALA A 391 -10.63 7.21 17.58
N GLN A 392 -9.33 6.91 17.52
CA GLN A 392 -8.76 5.62 17.92
C GLN A 392 -8.94 5.39 19.42
N LEU A 393 -8.52 6.35 20.26
CA LEU A 393 -8.74 6.32 21.71
C LEU A 393 -10.22 6.12 22.05
N ARG A 394 -11.12 6.85 21.37
CA ARG A 394 -12.56 6.66 21.55
C ARG A 394 -13.03 5.26 21.17
N THR A 395 -12.46 4.64 20.14
CA THR A 395 -12.83 3.28 19.71
C THR A 395 -12.29 2.24 20.70
N LEU A 396 -11.07 2.42 21.19
CA LEU A 396 -10.42 1.56 22.19
C LEU A 396 -11.13 1.62 23.56
N VAL A 397 -11.63 2.80 23.95
CA VAL A 397 -12.31 3.04 25.23
C VAL A 397 -13.84 2.89 25.12
N ALA A 398 -14.42 2.76 23.92
CA ALA A 398 -15.86 2.53 23.72
C ALA A 398 -16.43 1.35 24.56
N PRO A 399 -15.75 0.20 24.72
CA PRO A 399 -16.23 -0.90 25.57
C PRO A 399 -16.17 -0.60 27.09
N MET A 400 -15.52 0.49 27.48
CA MET A 400 -15.32 0.93 28.87
C MET A 400 -16.15 2.18 29.21
N GLN A 401 -16.92 2.72 28.28
CA GLN A 401 -17.81 3.85 28.55
C GLN A 401 -18.98 3.42 29.45
N TYR A 402 -18.90 3.80 30.73
CA TYR A 402 -20.05 3.83 31.62
C TYR A 402 -21.05 4.92 31.19
N GLU A 403 -22.35 4.69 31.40
CA GLU A 403 -23.38 5.67 31.08
C GLU A 403 -23.11 7.00 31.81
N GLY A 404 -22.91 8.07 31.03
CA GLY A 404 -22.66 9.42 31.55
C GLY A 404 -21.22 9.92 31.40
N HIS A 405 -20.23 9.04 31.15
CA HIS A 405 -18.82 9.43 31.10
C HIS A 405 -18.22 9.56 29.70
N THR A 406 -17.39 10.58 29.50
CA THR A 406 -16.57 10.70 28.28
C THR A 406 -15.32 9.81 28.35
N VAL A 407 -14.75 9.49 27.19
CA VAL A 407 -13.53 8.67 27.05
C VAL A 407 -12.38 9.15 27.93
N LEU A 408 -12.21 10.48 28.02
CA LEU A 408 -11.20 11.11 28.87
C LEU A 408 -11.51 10.94 30.36
N GLU A 409 -12.77 11.06 30.78
CA GLU A 409 -13.18 10.82 32.18
C GLU A 409 -13.02 9.35 32.59
N THR A 410 -13.21 8.40 31.67
CA THR A 410 -12.94 6.97 31.92
C THR A 410 -11.45 6.71 32.15
N VAL A 411 -10.57 7.32 31.35
CA VAL A 411 -9.12 7.22 31.53
C VAL A 411 -8.66 7.97 32.80
N GLU A 412 -9.21 9.16 33.07
CA GLU A 412 -8.96 9.93 34.29
C GLU A 412 -9.36 9.13 35.53
N SER A 413 -10.55 8.51 35.56
CA SER A 413 -11.00 7.60 36.62
C SER A 413 -10.04 6.44 36.86
N MET A 414 -9.55 5.76 35.80
CA MET A 414 -8.60 4.65 35.94
C MET A 414 -7.24 5.10 36.52
N LEU A 415 -6.82 6.34 36.23
CA LEU A 415 -5.60 6.92 36.79
C LEU A 415 -5.79 7.43 38.23
N THR A 416 -7.01 7.80 38.64
CA THR A 416 -7.29 8.33 39.99
C THR A 416 -7.76 7.30 41.02
N ASP A 417 -8.53 6.27 40.63
CA ASP A 417 -9.07 5.27 41.57
C ASP A 417 -8.05 4.16 41.94
N THR A 418 -7.09 3.87 41.05
CA THR A 418 -6.05 2.85 41.29
C THR A 418 -4.71 3.46 41.68
N ASN A 419 -4.57 3.77 42.98
CA ASN A 419 -3.32 4.23 43.62
C ASN A 419 -2.15 3.20 43.62
N ASP A 420 -2.29 2.05 42.95
CA ASP A 420 -1.18 1.13 42.69
C ASP A 420 -0.93 1.01 41.17
N PRO A 421 0.15 1.64 40.65
CA PRO A 421 0.54 1.57 39.25
C PRO A 421 0.65 0.14 38.72
N ARG A 422 0.93 -0.86 39.59
CA ARG A 422 1.03 -2.28 39.20
C ARG A 422 -0.30 -2.86 38.72
N VAL A 423 -1.43 -2.36 39.21
CA VAL A 423 -2.75 -2.83 38.76
C VAL A 423 -3.04 -2.30 37.36
N VAL A 424 -2.71 -1.03 37.10
CA VAL A 424 -2.81 -0.43 35.77
C VAL A 424 -1.83 -1.11 34.80
N ASP A 425 -0.58 -1.33 35.22
CA ASP A 425 0.43 -2.04 34.44
C ASP A 425 0.04 -3.50 34.13
N HIS A 426 -0.52 -4.23 35.10
CA HIS A 426 -1.05 -5.59 34.86
C HIS A 426 -2.22 -5.58 33.88
N LEU A 427 -3.16 -4.64 34.00
CA LEU A 427 -4.28 -4.51 33.06
C LEU A 427 -3.79 -4.14 31.65
N LEU A 428 -2.76 -3.29 31.54
CA LEU A 428 -2.10 -2.96 30.28
C LEU A 428 -1.39 -4.19 29.67
N GLN A 429 -0.66 -4.98 30.47
CA GLN A 429 0.05 -6.17 29.97
C GLN A 429 -0.88 -7.33 29.62
N GLU A 430 -1.85 -7.64 30.47
CA GLU A 430 -2.77 -8.77 30.29
C GLU A 430 -3.64 -8.58 29.05
N ARG A 431 -4.11 -7.34 28.80
CA ARG A 431 -5.14 -7.05 27.80
C ARG A 431 -4.63 -6.39 26.52
N TRP A 432 -3.52 -5.66 26.58
CA TRP A 432 -2.93 -4.95 25.43
C TRP A 432 -1.44 -5.26 25.22
N HIS A 433 -0.83 -6.11 26.06
CA HIS A 433 0.59 -6.51 25.98
C HIS A 433 1.57 -5.32 25.98
N THR A 434 1.20 -4.23 26.66
CA THR A 434 2.02 -3.03 26.86
C THR A 434 2.19 -2.76 28.34
N SER A 435 3.24 -2.04 28.75
CA SER A 435 3.42 -1.60 30.14
C SER A 435 3.14 -0.11 30.32
N LEU A 436 2.91 0.32 31.56
CA LEU A 436 2.83 1.74 31.92
C LEU A 436 4.14 2.46 31.52
N GLU A 437 5.27 1.81 31.74
CA GLU A 437 6.62 2.25 31.33
C GLU A 437 6.75 2.42 29.81
N GLN A 438 6.14 1.54 29.00
CA GLN A 438 6.12 1.70 27.54
C GLN A 438 5.21 2.84 27.08
N VAL A 439 4.09 3.06 27.77
CA VAL A 439 3.22 4.22 27.54
C VAL A 439 3.95 5.51 27.92
N GLU A 440 4.64 5.55 29.06
CA GLU A 440 5.50 6.65 29.48
C GLU A 440 6.66 6.88 28.50
N THR A 441 7.28 5.83 27.97
CA THR A 441 8.33 5.93 26.94
C THR A 441 7.77 6.54 25.65
N LEU A 442 6.58 6.12 25.19
CA LEU A 442 5.91 6.73 24.04
C LEU A 442 5.58 8.21 24.26
N PHE A 443 5.17 8.60 25.47
CA PHE A 443 4.97 10.01 25.82
C PHE A 443 6.29 10.79 25.94
N ALA A 444 7.38 10.15 26.41
CA ALA A 444 8.71 10.76 26.47
C ALA A 444 9.32 10.95 25.08
N GLU A 445 9.18 9.99 24.17
CA GLU A 445 9.57 10.12 22.76
C GLU A 445 8.83 11.27 22.05
N VAL A 446 7.56 11.51 22.41
CA VAL A 446 6.81 12.69 21.95
C VAL A 446 7.31 13.97 22.61
N ALA A 447 7.63 13.95 23.91
CA ALA A 447 8.17 15.11 24.61
C ALA A 447 9.57 15.52 24.12
N GLU A 448 10.44 14.57 23.76
CA GLU A 448 11.77 14.86 23.17
C GLU A 448 11.69 15.53 21.80
N THR A 449 10.53 15.51 21.12
CA THR A 449 10.31 16.28 19.89
C THR A 449 9.86 17.73 20.12
N SER A 450 9.64 18.15 21.38
CA SER A 450 9.30 19.51 21.77
C SER A 450 10.45 20.17 22.54
N ASP A 451 11.08 21.16 21.91
CA ASP A 451 12.34 21.80 22.34
C ASP A 451 12.13 22.81 23.49
N ALA A 452 11.50 22.37 24.58
CA ALA A 452 11.11 23.18 25.74
C ALA A 452 11.64 22.60 27.07
N GLN A 453 12.60 23.30 27.68
CA GLN A 453 13.06 22.99 29.03
C GLN A 453 11.99 23.35 30.07
N GLU A 454 11.82 22.49 31.08
CA GLU A 454 10.92 22.66 32.24
C GLU A 454 9.40 22.70 31.94
N GLU A 455 8.84 21.57 31.49
CA GLU A 455 7.39 21.33 31.57
C GLU A 455 7.03 20.12 32.46
N PRO A 456 5.81 20.10 33.05
CA PRO A 456 5.45 19.17 34.12
C PRO A 456 5.12 17.77 33.56
N SER A 457 4.96 16.79 34.46
CA SER A 457 4.76 15.38 34.10
C SER A 457 3.62 15.17 33.07
N PRO A 458 3.65 14.12 32.23
CA PRO A 458 2.61 13.85 31.24
C PRO A 458 1.18 13.82 31.83
N VAL A 459 1.02 13.35 33.07
CA VAL A 459 -0.23 13.40 33.83
C VAL A 459 -0.71 14.85 34.08
N THR A 460 0.21 15.77 34.36
CA THR A 460 -0.06 17.19 34.56
C THR A 460 -0.41 17.90 33.25
N GLN A 461 0.29 17.59 32.15
CA GLN A 461 -0.07 18.06 30.81
C GLN A 461 -1.45 17.53 30.38
N LEU A 462 -1.76 16.26 30.67
CA LEU A 462 -3.07 15.67 30.42
C LEU A 462 -4.18 16.40 31.22
N HIS A 463 -3.97 16.66 32.52
CA HIS A 463 -4.89 17.47 33.33
C HIS A 463 -5.06 18.89 32.77
N ALA A 464 -3.98 19.55 32.32
CA ALA A 464 -4.06 20.89 31.73
C ALA A 464 -4.86 20.91 30.41
N LEU A 465 -4.70 19.90 29.57
CA LEU A 465 -5.50 19.71 28.34
C LEU A 465 -6.97 19.40 28.66
N ILE A 466 -7.24 18.59 29.69
CA ILE A 466 -8.58 18.28 30.19
C ILE A 466 -9.29 19.56 30.68
N GLU A 467 -8.64 20.39 31.48
CA GLU A 467 -9.21 21.66 31.96
C GLU A 467 -9.43 22.67 30.82
N LYS A 468 -8.47 22.81 29.89
CA LYS A 468 -8.67 23.60 28.65
C LYS A 468 -9.90 23.13 27.88
N HIS A 469 -10.11 21.81 27.75
CA HIS A 469 -11.26 21.23 27.05
C HIS A 469 -12.60 21.44 27.79
N LYS A 470 -12.62 21.34 29.13
CA LYS A 470 -13.80 21.67 29.96
C LYS A 470 -14.21 23.13 29.79
N HIS A 471 -13.24 24.07 29.86
CA HIS A 471 -13.49 25.48 29.60
C HIS A 471 -14.00 25.75 28.17
N PHE A 472 -13.44 25.10 27.16
CA PHE A 472 -13.91 25.22 25.77
C PHE A 472 -15.37 24.75 25.61
N LYS A 473 -15.73 23.60 26.17
CA LYS A 473 -17.13 23.10 26.16
C LYS A 473 -18.09 24.04 26.88
N ALA A 474 -17.71 24.57 28.04
CA ALA A 474 -18.53 25.52 28.80
C ALA A 474 -18.77 26.82 27.99
N ALA A 475 -17.72 27.39 27.40
CA ALA A 475 -17.82 28.59 26.55
C ALA A 475 -18.64 28.33 25.27
N LEU A 476 -18.58 27.12 24.70
CA LEU A 476 -19.40 26.72 23.56
C LEU A 476 -20.89 26.60 23.95
N ALA A 477 -21.19 25.96 25.09
CA ALA A 477 -22.55 25.81 25.60
C ALA A 477 -23.19 27.17 25.92
N GLN A 478 -22.43 28.07 26.56
CA GLN A 478 -22.89 29.43 26.85
C GLN A 478 -23.25 30.20 25.55
N ARG A 479 -22.38 30.15 24.53
CA ARG A 479 -22.65 30.74 23.20
C ARG A 479 -23.81 30.10 22.43
N HIS A 480 -24.25 28.92 22.83
CA HIS A 480 -25.44 28.25 22.30
C HIS A 480 -26.72 28.56 23.08
N ALA A 481 -26.61 29.04 24.32
CA ALA A 481 -27.74 29.54 25.12
C ALA A 481 -28.02 31.05 24.90
N GLU A 482 -27.03 31.80 24.41
CA GLU A 482 -27.14 33.23 24.05
C GLU A 482 -27.69 33.46 22.60
N LYS A 483 -28.32 32.45 21.99
CA LYS A 483 -28.93 32.48 20.65
C LYS A 483 -30.34 31.90 20.66
#